data_AF-A0A7X8CIW5-F1
#
_entry.id   AF-A0A7X8CIW5-F1
#
_cell.length_a   1.000
_cell.length_b   1.000
_cell.length_c   1.000
_cell.angle_alpha   90.00
_cell.angle_beta   90.00
_cell.angle_gamma   90.00
#
_symmetry.space_group_name_H-M   'P 1'
#
loop_
_entity.id
_entity.type
_entity.pdbx_description
1 polymer ?
#
loop_
_entity_poly.entity_id
_entity_poly.type
_entity_poly.pdbx_seq_one_letter_code
_entity_poly.pdbx_strand_id
1 'polypeptide(L)'
;MCILFGNKADAIFADTGFEHKEIYDRIELVENWVKDFHRQDFKIHKVKNEKYGTLPEYIKTSHFYPNFQSRFCTRMFKIEPIDNFLKQFKDEGAEIMIGLNADEVGQRTGAHGLLPFVKYSYPLADNGLTRAACISILKRVNLYPEFPPYMKRGGCIGCYYKSDKEYLAMASLNPCEFKIVQDIEEELNEYFNIRKKFFSIRPTKRMRDIKEEALTSLFNPEEVYATINDVTQCGVFCNR
;
A
#
# COMPACT_ATOMS: atom_id res chain seq x y z
N MET A 1 15.37 0.66 -0.32
CA MET A 1 15.60 1.46 0.91
C MET A 1 16.30 0.64 1.98
N CYS A 2 15.65 -0.30 2.67
CA CYS A 2 16.26 -1.03 3.79
C CYS A 2 17.55 -1.77 3.42
N ILE A 3 17.64 -2.33 2.21
CA ILE A 3 18.86 -2.99 1.72
C ILE A 3 20.05 -2.02 1.60
N LEU A 4 19.81 -0.75 1.27
CA LEU A 4 20.87 0.23 1.02
C LEU A 4 21.21 1.06 2.26
N PHE A 5 20.26 1.23 3.18
CA PHE A 5 20.36 2.18 4.29
C PHE A 5 20.06 1.56 5.66
N GLY A 6 19.85 0.23 5.75
CA GLY A 6 19.54 -0.46 7.00
C GLY A 6 20.65 -0.40 8.06
N ASN A 7 21.90 -0.17 7.64
CA ASN A 7 23.01 0.11 8.54
C ASN A 7 22.96 1.49 9.21
N LYS A 8 22.15 2.42 8.71
CA LYS A 8 22.12 3.82 9.16
C LYS A 8 20.78 4.24 9.75
N ALA A 9 19.70 3.59 9.34
CA ALA A 9 18.34 3.98 9.74
C ALA A 9 17.47 2.74 9.97
N ASP A 10 16.47 2.90 10.83
CA ASP A 10 15.32 1.99 10.91
C ASP A 10 14.33 2.26 9.76
N ALA A 11 13.38 1.36 9.57
CA ALA A 11 12.25 1.59 8.68
C ALA A 11 10.96 1.83 9.48
N ILE A 12 9.99 2.51 8.88
CA ILE A 12 8.66 2.70 9.45
C ILE A 12 7.65 2.07 8.49
N PHE A 13 6.76 1.26 9.03
CA PHE A 13 5.62 0.70 8.32
C PHE A 13 4.33 1.24 8.92
N ALA A 14 3.59 2.01 8.14
CA ALA A 14 2.26 2.48 8.53
C ALA A 14 1.21 1.39 8.27
N ASP A 15 0.86 0.66 9.33
CA ASP A 15 -0.09 -0.43 9.28
C ASP A 15 -1.52 0.12 9.36
N THR A 16 -2.22 0.07 8.23
CA THR A 16 -3.62 0.50 8.17
C THR A 16 -4.59 -0.58 8.65
N GLY A 17 -4.10 -1.80 8.92
CA GLY A 17 -4.93 -2.99 9.17
C GLY A 17 -5.76 -3.42 7.95
N PHE A 18 -5.33 -3.06 6.73
CA PHE A 18 -6.01 -3.43 5.49
C PHE A 18 -5.05 -3.93 4.40
N GLU A 19 -3.82 -4.26 4.79
CA GLU A 19 -2.79 -4.71 3.87
C GLU A 19 -2.92 -6.22 3.63
N HIS A 20 -2.47 -6.70 2.47
CA HIS A 20 -2.47 -8.12 2.14
C HIS A 20 -1.52 -8.92 3.05
N LYS A 21 -1.78 -10.20 3.30
CA LYS A 21 -0.89 -11.08 4.10
C LYS A 21 0.56 -11.04 3.59
N GLU A 22 0.74 -11.03 2.28
CA GLU A 22 2.02 -11.02 1.58
C GLU A 22 2.87 -9.78 1.93
N ILE A 23 2.24 -8.67 2.31
CA ILE A 23 2.96 -7.48 2.80
C ILE A 23 3.55 -7.75 4.18
N TYR A 24 2.78 -8.36 5.08
CA TYR A 24 3.26 -8.70 6.42
C TYR A 24 4.39 -9.74 6.37
N ASP A 25 4.24 -10.78 5.54
CA ASP A 25 5.28 -11.79 5.33
C ASP A 25 6.56 -11.15 4.74
N ARG A 26 6.41 -10.19 3.83
CA ARG A 26 7.54 -9.47 3.23
C ARG A 26 8.26 -8.58 4.24
N ILE A 27 7.53 -7.93 5.14
CA ILE A 27 8.11 -7.09 6.20
C ILE A 27 9.02 -7.93 7.10
N GLU A 28 8.55 -9.10 7.53
CA GLU A 28 9.35 -10.03 8.34
C GLU A 28 10.62 -10.49 7.60
N LEU A 29 10.46 -10.92 6.34
CA LEU A 29 11.59 -11.34 5.50
C LEU A 29 12.64 -10.23 5.35
N VAL A 30 12.21 -9.00 5.09
CA VAL A 30 13.11 -7.85 4.94
C VAL A 30 13.76 -7.49 6.27
N GLU A 31 13.03 -7.51 7.38
CA GLU A 31 13.58 -7.20 8.70
C GLU A 31 14.69 -8.19 9.07
N ASN A 32 14.44 -9.49 8.91
CA ASN A 32 15.43 -10.54 9.20
C ASN A 32 16.67 -10.40 8.32
N TRP A 33 16.49 -10.20 7.01
CA TRP A 33 17.62 -10.01 6.10
C TRP A 33 18.49 -8.81 6.49
N VAL A 34 17.88 -7.69 6.88
CA VAL A 34 18.62 -6.48 7.28
C VAL A 34 19.32 -6.69 8.62
N LYS A 35 18.71 -7.42 9.57
CA LYS A 35 19.35 -7.78 10.84
C LYS A 35 20.61 -8.62 10.64
N ASP A 36 20.53 -9.59 9.74
CA ASP A 36 21.63 -10.49 9.43
C ASP A 36 22.75 -9.79 8.64
N PHE A 37 22.40 -8.92 7.70
CA PHE A 37 23.36 -8.30 6.79
C PHE A 37 23.95 -6.97 7.31
N HIS A 38 23.14 -6.12 7.94
CA HIS A 38 23.53 -4.76 8.35
C HIS A 38 23.79 -4.64 9.85
N ARG A 39 22.75 -4.80 10.67
CA ARG A 39 22.85 -4.62 12.14
C ARG A 39 21.73 -5.35 12.87
N GLN A 40 22.07 -6.09 13.92
CA GLN A 40 21.13 -6.95 14.66
C GLN A 40 20.00 -6.18 15.35
N ASP A 41 20.21 -4.90 15.67
CA ASP A 41 19.25 -4.02 16.34
C ASP A 41 18.33 -3.28 15.36
N PHE A 42 18.41 -3.56 14.05
CA PHE A 42 17.51 -2.97 13.06
C PHE A 42 16.05 -3.32 13.35
N LYS A 43 15.16 -2.34 13.18
CA LYS A 43 13.72 -2.52 13.40
C LYS A 43 12.89 -1.89 12.29
N ILE A 44 11.81 -2.56 11.94
CA ILE A 44 10.70 -1.97 11.21
C ILE A 44 9.62 -1.54 12.22
N HIS A 45 9.57 -0.25 12.52
CA HIS A 45 8.58 0.32 13.43
C HIS A 45 7.19 0.28 12.79
N LYS A 46 6.33 -0.61 13.29
CA LYS A 46 4.93 -0.69 12.89
C LYS A 46 4.13 0.37 13.64
N VAL A 47 3.65 1.38 12.91
CA VAL A 47 2.84 2.48 13.45
C VAL A 47 1.41 2.35 12.95
N LYS A 48 0.44 2.61 13.82
CA LYS A 48 -0.99 2.47 13.52
C LYS A 48 -1.77 3.69 13.97
N ASN A 49 -2.97 3.86 13.44
CA ASN A 49 -3.88 4.89 13.95
C ASN A 49 -4.45 4.45 15.30
N GLU A 50 -4.16 5.20 16.37
CA GLU A 50 -4.64 4.89 17.72
C GLU A 50 -6.05 5.40 18.00
N LYS A 51 -6.54 6.35 17.19
CA LYS A 51 -7.82 7.04 17.42
C LYS A 51 -9.00 6.34 16.76
N TYR A 52 -8.79 5.74 15.59
CA TYR A 52 -9.84 5.24 14.72
C TYR A 52 -9.76 3.74 14.44
N GLY A 53 -8.81 3.03 15.09
CA GLY A 53 -8.57 1.61 14.81
C GLY A 53 -7.99 1.39 13.43
N THR A 54 -8.47 0.36 12.75
CA THR A 54 -8.07 0.00 11.38
C THR A 54 -8.86 0.81 10.34
N LEU A 55 -8.31 0.92 9.14
CA LEU A 55 -8.97 1.56 8.00
C LEU A 55 -10.35 0.95 7.68
N PRO A 56 -10.54 -0.39 7.61
CA PRO A 56 -11.86 -0.98 7.35
C PRO A 56 -12.87 -0.68 8.46
N GLU A 57 -12.46 -0.72 9.74
CA GLU A 57 -13.34 -0.34 10.86
C GLU A 57 -13.78 1.12 10.75
N TYR A 58 -12.85 2.03 10.40
CA TYR A 58 -13.20 3.44 10.21
C TYR A 58 -14.11 3.66 9.00
N ILE A 59 -13.91 2.95 7.89
CA ILE A 59 -14.79 3.02 6.71
C ILE A 59 -16.22 2.64 7.10
N LYS A 60 -16.38 1.53 7.82
CA LYS A 60 -17.69 1.04 8.29
C LYS A 60 -18.37 2.03 9.22
N THR A 61 -17.67 2.47 10.26
CA THR A 61 -18.22 3.41 11.26
C THR A 61 -18.54 4.80 10.69
N SER A 62 -17.67 5.34 9.83
CA SER A 62 -17.89 6.64 9.17
C SER A 62 -18.85 6.57 7.99
N HIS A 63 -19.16 5.35 7.52
CA HIS A 63 -19.92 5.09 6.30
C HIS A 63 -19.35 5.83 5.07
N PHE A 64 -18.03 5.91 4.97
CA PHE A 64 -17.36 6.68 3.94
C PHE A 64 -16.09 5.98 3.44
N TYR A 65 -16.03 5.72 2.13
CA TYR A 65 -14.92 5.01 1.49
C TYR A 65 -13.88 5.98 0.91
N PRO A 66 -12.58 5.72 1.08
CA PRO A 66 -11.54 6.57 0.50
C PRO A 66 -11.61 6.56 -1.02
N ASN A 67 -11.31 7.70 -1.66
CA ASN A 67 -11.32 7.83 -3.11
C ASN A 67 -10.27 8.85 -3.57
N PHE A 68 -10.18 9.09 -4.88
CA PHE A 68 -9.19 10.01 -5.47
C PHE A 68 -9.25 11.43 -4.88
N GLN A 69 -10.44 11.92 -4.54
CA GLN A 69 -10.65 13.25 -3.95
C GLN A 69 -10.44 13.21 -2.43
N SER A 70 -10.92 12.16 -1.76
CA SER A 70 -10.83 12.02 -0.30
C SER A 70 -9.87 10.91 0.10
N ARG A 71 -8.57 11.26 0.11
CA ARG A 71 -7.47 10.35 0.44
C ARG A 71 -7.19 10.26 1.95
N PHE A 72 -8.25 10.12 2.75
CA PHE A 72 -8.10 10.04 4.21
C PHE A 72 -7.32 8.79 4.65
N CYS A 73 -7.35 7.70 3.87
CA CYS A 73 -6.52 6.51 4.08
C CYS A 73 -5.02 6.87 4.12
N THR A 74 -4.56 7.82 3.31
CA THR A 74 -3.17 8.29 3.33
C THR A 74 -2.94 9.27 4.47
N ARG A 75 -3.81 10.27 4.64
CA ARG A 75 -3.63 11.29 5.67
C ARG A 75 -3.70 10.71 7.08
N MET A 76 -4.80 10.02 7.40
CA MET A 76 -5.13 9.57 8.75
C MET A 76 -4.49 8.24 9.11
N PHE A 77 -4.29 7.33 8.16
CA PHE A 77 -3.77 5.98 8.45
C PHE A 77 -2.31 5.78 8.03
N LYS A 78 -1.69 6.78 7.37
CA LYS A 78 -0.25 6.74 7.04
C LYS A 78 0.52 7.93 7.60
N ILE A 79 0.18 9.15 7.18
CA ILE A 79 0.93 10.36 7.57
C ILE A 79 0.79 10.64 9.06
N GLU A 80 -0.43 10.70 9.61
CA GLU A 80 -0.66 11.01 11.02
C GLU A 80 -0.02 10.00 12.00
N PRO A 81 -0.10 8.67 11.79
CA PRO A 81 0.60 7.71 12.63
C PRO A 81 2.13 7.85 12.58
N ILE A 82 2.69 8.12 11.39
CA ILE A 82 4.13 8.38 11.25
C ILE A 82 4.50 9.66 12.01
N ASP A 83 3.78 10.76 11.81
CA ASP A 83 4.02 12.02 12.52
C ASP A 83 3.92 11.83 14.04
N ASN A 84 2.93 11.07 14.52
CA ASN A 84 2.80 10.77 15.95
C ASN A 84 4.00 9.99 16.50
N PHE A 85 4.48 8.98 15.76
CA PHE A 85 5.69 8.26 16.12
C PHE A 85 6.93 9.17 16.14
N LEU A 86 7.05 10.09 15.18
CA LEU A 86 8.21 10.99 15.08
C LEU A 86 8.29 12.03 16.20
N LYS A 87 7.19 12.34 16.89
CA LYS A 87 7.16 13.31 17.99
C LYS A 87 8.14 13.00 19.12
N GLN A 88 8.51 11.73 19.31
CA GLN A 88 9.49 11.34 20.32
C GLN A 88 10.91 11.85 20.01
N PHE A 89 11.22 12.16 18.74
CA PHE A 89 12.53 12.65 18.30
C PHE A 89 12.56 14.18 18.14
N LYS A 90 11.65 14.90 18.81
CA LYS A 90 11.50 16.35 18.64
C LYS A 90 12.78 17.13 18.99
N ASP A 91 13.49 16.70 20.04
CA ASP A 91 14.65 17.42 20.56
C ASP A 91 15.94 17.07 19.78
N GLU A 92 16.03 15.87 19.22
CA GLU A 92 17.16 15.41 18.39
C GLU A 92 17.00 15.81 16.91
N GLY A 93 15.75 15.96 16.45
CA GLY A 93 15.40 16.05 15.04
C GLY A 93 15.29 14.67 14.39
N ALA A 94 14.61 14.61 13.24
CA ALA A 94 14.46 13.38 12.48
C ALA A 94 14.62 13.60 10.98
N GLU A 95 15.10 12.57 10.27
CA GLU A 95 15.13 12.53 8.82
C GLU A 95 14.28 11.35 8.32
N ILE A 96 13.35 11.63 7.41
CA ILE A 96 12.61 10.60 6.67
C ILE A 96 13.16 10.48 5.26
N MET A 97 13.72 9.29 4.99
CA MET A 97 14.22 8.90 3.68
C MET A 97 13.09 8.29 2.84
N ILE A 98 12.65 8.98 1.80
CA ILE A 98 11.58 8.52 0.91
C ILE A 98 12.17 7.76 -0.28
N GLY A 99 11.64 6.56 -0.55
CA GLY A 99 12.08 5.69 -1.65
C GLY A 99 11.59 6.11 -3.03
N LEU A 100 11.73 7.39 -3.40
CA LEU A 100 11.44 7.88 -4.75
C LEU A 100 12.66 7.62 -5.64
N ASN A 101 12.49 6.88 -6.73
CA ASN A 101 13.59 6.56 -7.65
C ASN A 101 13.82 7.67 -8.69
N ALA A 102 14.96 7.62 -9.38
CA ALA A 102 15.38 8.67 -10.31
C ALA A 102 14.41 8.87 -11.51
N ASP A 103 13.72 7.83 -11.95
CA ASP A 103 12.77 7.91 -13.08
C ASP A 103 11.46 8.63 -12.67
N GLU A 104 11.22 8.78 -11.36
CA GLU A 104 10.01 9.41 -10.82
C GLU A 104 10.19 10.91 -10.54
N VAL A 105 11.41 11.44 -10.69
CA VAL A 105 11.74 12.85 -10.47
C VAL A 105 10.93 13.73 -11.43
N GLY A 106 10.32 14.79 -10.91
CA GLY A 106 9.46 15.71 -11.67
C GLY A 106 8.05 15.19 -11.96
N GLN A 107 7.79 13.88 -11.78
CA GLN A 107 6.45 13.29 -11.93
C GLN A 107 5.73 13.12 -10.60
N ARG A 108 6.48 13.00 -9.51
CA ARG A 108 5.94 12.75 -8.17
C ARG A 108 6.63 13.63 -7.13
N THR A 109 5.88 14.02 -6.12
CA THR A 109 6.39 14.64 -4.90
C THR A 109 6.14 13.71 -3.72
N GLY A 110 7.10 13.69 -2.77
CA GLY A 110 6.93 12.95 -1.53
C GLY A 110 5.75 13.51 -0.72
N ALA A 111 4.99 12.63 -0.08
CA ALA A 111 3.97 13.05 0.88
C ALA A 111 4.65 13.46 2.19
N HIS A 112 4.80 14.76 2.40
CA HIS A 112 5.40 15.30 3.62
C HIS A 112 4.34 15.50 4.71
N GLY A 113 4.71 15.13 5.95
CA GLY A 113 4.04 15.56 7.17
C GLY A 113 4.32 17.02 7.49
N LEU A 114 3.74 17.53 8.58
CA LEU A 114 3.79 18.95 8.94
C LEU A 114 4.78 19.28 10.06
N LEU A 115 5.52 18.29 10.56
CA LEU A 115 6.42 18.48 11.70
C LEU A 115 7.67 19.27 11.30
N PRO A 116 7.95 20.42 11.95
CA PRO A 116 9.02 21.34 11.52
C PRO A 116 10.44 20.80 11.78
N PHE A 117 10.60 19.84 12.70
CA PHE A 117 11.89 19.21 13.02
C PHE A 117 12.20 17.98 12.15
N VAL A 118 11.30 17.65 11.21
CA VAL A 118 11.46 16.51 10.30
C VAL A 118 11.98 16.99 8.95
N LYS A 119 13.13 16.47 8.54
CA LYS A 119 13.68 16.67 7.19
C LYS A 119 13.29 15.50 6.29
N TYR A 120 13.04 15.78 5.02
CA TYR A 120 12.73 14.75 4.02
C TYR A 120 13.84 14.68 2.97
N SER A 121 14.28 13.48 2.64
CA SER A 121 15.30 13.22 1.61
C SER A 121 14.84 12.16 0.61
N TYR A 122 15.45 12.14 -0.58
CA TYR A 122 15.10 11.24 -1.68
C TYR A 122 16.32 10.47 -2.17
N PRO A 123 16.96 9.67 -1.31
CA PRO A 123 18.30 9.15 -1.57
C PRO A 123 18.40 8.28 -2.82
N LEU A 124 17.34 7.60 -3.28
CA LEU A 124 17.41 6.85 -4.54
C LEU A 124 17.49 7.81 -5.74
N ALA A 125 16.64 8.84 -5.77
CA ALA A 125 16.68 9.88 -6.79
C ALA A 125 17.99 10.68 -6.74
N ASP A 126 18.41 11.11 -5.55
CA ASP A 126 19.64 11.89 -5.35
C ASP A 126 20.90 11.14 -5.82
N ASN A 127 20.88 9.80 -5.76
CA ASN A 127 21.96 8.93 -6.24
C ASN A 127 21.74 8.40 -7.67
N GLY A 128 20.75 8.91 -8.40
CA GLY A 128 20.48 8.49 -9.79
C GLY A 128 20.03 7.03 -9.94
N LEU A 129 19.52 6.41 -8.88
CA LEU A 129 19.05 5.02 -8.91
C LEU A 129 17.69 4.94 -9.59
N THR A 130 17.68 4.44 -10.81
CA THR A 130 16.47 4.16 -11.61
C THR A 130 15.68 2.98 -11.02
N ARG A 131 14.44 2.79 -11.49
CA ARG A 131 13.63 1.62 -11.15
C ARG A 131 14.34 0.32 -11.53
N ALA A 132 14.97 0.27 -12.70
CA ALA A 132 15.70 -0.91 -13.17
C ALA A 132 16.90 -1.25 -12.27
N ALA A 133 17.63 -0.23 -11.80
CA ALA A 133 18.72 -0.41 -10.84
C ALA A 133 18.19 -0.95 -9.50
N CYS A 134 17.09 -0.38 -8.98
CA CYS A 134 16.44 -0.87 -7.76
C CYS A 134 16.02 -2.35 -7.87
N ILE A 135 15.42 -2.75 -9.00
CA ILE A 135 15.05 -4.15 -9.25
C ILE A 135 16.28 -5.06 -9.27
N SER A 136 17.35 -4.63 -9.94
CA SER A 136 18.60 -5.41 -10.03
C SER A 136 19.23 -5.64 -8.66
N ILE A 137 19.24 -4.61 -7.80
CA ILE A 137 19.71 -4.71 -6.41
C ILE A 137 18.85 -5.73 -5.63
N LEU A 138 17.53 -5.62 -5.72
CA LEU A 138 16.60 -6.52 -5.03
C LEU A 138 16.78 -7.98 -5.47
N LYS A 139 16.92 -8.22 -6.78
CA LYS A 139 17.15 -9.57 -7.33
C LYS A 139 18.49 -10.15 -6.88
N ARG A 140 19.55 -9.34 -6.83
CA ARG A 140 20.88 -9.78 -6.41
C ARG A 140 20.92 -10.31 -4.97
N VAL A 141 20.04 -9.81 -4.10
CA VAL A 141 19.93 -10.25 -2.70
C VAL A 141 18.72 -11.16 -2.46
N ASN A 142 18.08 -11.66 -3.52
CA ASN A 142 16.89 -12.51 -3.45
C ASN A 142 15.72 -11.91 -2.65
N LEU A 143 15.58 -10.58 -2.64
CA LEU A 143 14.48 -9.86 -1.97
C LEU A 143 13.50 -9.20 -2.93
N TYR A 144 13.62 -9.43 -4.23
CA TYR A 144 12.65 -8.94 -5.20
C TYR A 144 11.26 -9.53 -4.90
N PRO A 145 10.22 -8.69 -4.70
CA PRO A 145 8.90 -9.20 -4.39
C PRO A 145 8.19 -9.65 -5.66
N GLU A 146 7.81 -10.92 -5.69
CA GLU A 146 6.91 -11.49 -6.69
C GLU A 146 5.51 -11.54 -6.08
N PHE A 147 4.77 -10.44 -6.26
CA PHE A 147 3.41 -10.34 -5.74
C PHE A 147 2.40 -11.01 -6.66
N PRO A 148 1.33 -11.61 -6.10
CA PRO A 148 0.29 -12.20 -6.92
C PRO A 148 -0.44 -11.15 -7.75
N PRO A 149 -1.12 -11.57 -8.84
CA PRO A 149 -1.66 -10.65 -9.84
C PRO A 149 -2.69 -9.63 -9.31
N TYR A 150 -3.34 -9.93 -8.17
CA TYR A 150 -4.29 -9.03 -7.52
C TYR A 150 -3.65 -7.89 -6.74
N MET A 151 -2.34 -7.90 -6.50
CA MET A 151 -1.64 -6.90 -5.68
C MET A 151 -0.26 -6.53 -6.24
N LYS A 152 -0.13 -6.44 -7.57
CA LYS A 152 1.14 -6.15 -8.27
C LYS A 152 1.89 -4.92 -7.76
N ARG A 153 1.16 -3.94 -7.21
CA ARG A 153 1.71 -2.69 -6.68
C ARG A 153 1.99 -2.74 -5.16
N GLY A 154 1.70 -3.84 -4.49
CA GLY A 154 1.80 -3.96 -3.03
C GLY A 154 0.87 -2.99 -2.29
N GLY A 155 -0.31 -2.70 -2.85
CA GLY A 155 -1.31 -1.84 -2.20
C GLY A 155 -2.23 -2.62 -1.26
N CYS A 156 -3.14 -1.93 -0.56
CA CYS A 156 -4.08 -2.56 0.37
C CYS A 156 -5.17 -3.39 -0.34
N ILE A 157 -5.81 -4.29 0.42
CA ILE A 157 -6.85 -5.22 -0.03
C ILE A 157 -7.99 -4.49 -0.76
N GLY A 158 -8.51 -3.42 -0.17
CA GLY A 158 -9.59 -2.59 -0.72
C GLY A 158 -9.13 -1.30 -1.40
N CYS A 159 -7.94 -1.25 -2.00
CA CYS A 159 -7.50 0.02 -2.61
C CYS A 159 -8.41 0.44 -3.77
N TYR A 160 -9.00 1.65 -3.74
CA TYR A 160 -9.80 2.18 -4.86
C TYR A 160 -9.00 2.40 -6.16
N TYR A 161 -7.66 2.42 -6.08
CA TYR A 161 -6.79 2.40 -7.25
C TYR A 161 -6.69 1.02 -7.89
N LYS A 162 -7.07 -0.06 -7.21
CA LYS A 162 -7.02 -1.42 -7.73
C LYS A 162 -7.96 -1.52 -8.94
N SER A 163 -7.45 -2.04 -10.04
CA SER A 163 -8.20 -2.19 -11.28
C SER A 163 -9.23 -3.32 -11.19
N ASP A 164 -10.22 -3.31 -12.08
CA ASP A 164 -11.23 -4.37 -12.14
C ASP A 164 -10.58 -5.73 -12.40
N LYS A 165 -9.50 -5.78 -13.19
CA LYS A 165 -8.71 -7.00 -13.44
C LYS A 165 -8.00 -7.50 -12.18
N GLU A 166 -7.45 -6.60 -11.36
CA GLU A 166 -6.84 -6.97 -10.08
C GLU A 166 -7.90 -7.49 -9.10
N TYR A 167 -9.11 -6.89 -9.07
CA TYR A 167 -10.22 -7.39 -8.26
C TYR A 167 -10.76 -8.73 -8.76
N LEU A 168 -10.85 -8.94 -10.07
CA LEU A 168 -11.25 -10.21 -10.69
C LEU A 168 -10.23 -11.32 -10.36
N ALA A 169 -8.93 -11.01 -10.45
CA ALA A 169 -7.87 -11.91 -10.00
C ALA A 169 -7.99 -12.22 -8.50
N MET A 170 -8.32 -11.23 -7.68
CA MET A 170 -8.50 -11.42 -6.23
C MET A 170 -9.70 -12.30 -5.92
N ALA A 171 -10.84 -12.09 -6.58
CA ALA A 171 -12.03 -12.92 -6.41
C ALA A 171 -11.75 -14.40 -6.69
N SER A 172 -10.83 -14.67 -7.62
CA SER A 172 -10.51 -16.03 -8.05
C SER A 172 -9.39 -16.67 -7.23
N LEU A 173 -8.30 -15.94 -6.99
CA LEU A 173 -7.08 -16.45 -6.34
C LEU A 173 -7.08 -16.26 -4.82
N ASN A 174 -7.80 -15.26 -4.32
CA ASN A 174 -7.90 -14.97 -2.89
C ASN A 174 -9.33 -14.52 -2.52
N PRO A 175 -10.32 -15.45 -2.61
CA PRO A 175 -11.72 -15.14 -2.36
C PRO A 175 -11.99 -14.67 -0.93
N CYS A 176 -11.14 -15.04 0.04
CA CYS A 176 -11.24 -14.61 1.43
C CYS A 176 -11.03 -13.10 1.57
N GLU A 177 -9.93 -12.57 1.03
CA GLU A 177 -9.68 -11.12 1.06
C GLU A 177 -10.63 -10.35 0.14
N PHE A 178 -11.05 -10.94 -0.98
CA PHE A 178 -12.10 -10.37 -1.82
C PHE A 178 -13.42 -10.19 -1.05
N LYS A 179 -13.82 -11.18 -0.24
CA LYS A 179 -15.03 -11.12 0.58
C LYS A 179 -15.01 -9.94 1.55
N ILE A 180 -13.85 -9.60 2.13
CA ILE A 180 -13.71 -8.43 3.01
C ILE A 180 -14.14 -7.15 2.29
N VAL A 181 -13.69 -6.97 1.03
CA VAL A 181 -14.02 -5.79 0.23
C VAL A 181 -15.50 -5.80 -0.17
N GLN A 182 -16.01 -6.96 -0.59
CA GLN A 182 -17.42 -7.16 -0.92
C GLN A 182 -18.32 -6.75 0.26
N ASP A 183 -17.98 -7.18 1.47
CA ASP A 183 -18.79 -6.94 2.67
C ASP A 183 -18.83 -5.47 3.06
N ILE A 184 -17.70 -4.77 2.91
CA ILE A 184 -17.65 -3.32 3.12
C ILE A 184 -18.54 -2.60 2.08
N GLU A 185 -18.50 -3.00 0.80
CA GLU A 185 -19.34 -2.39 -0.23
C GLU A 185 -20.84 -2.65 0.02
N GLU A 186 -21.20 -3.85 0.46
CA GLU A 186 -22.58 -4.24 0.79
C GLU A 186 -23.11 -3.47 2.00
N GLU A 187 -22.34 -3.41 3.11
CA GLU A 187 -22.69 -2.67 4.32
C GLU A 187 -22.91 -1.17 4.05
N LEU A 188 -22.03 -0.57 3.23
CA LEU A 188 -22.20 0.82 2.81
C LEU A 188 -23.47 1.01 1.96
N ASN A 189 -23.78 0.10 1.06
CA ASN A 189 -25.01 0.17 0.26
C ASN A 189 -26.27 0.00 1.12
N GLU A 190 -26.25 -0.85 2.15
CA GLU A 190 -27.37 -0.95 3.10
C GLU A 190 -27.65 0.39 3.80
N TYR A 191 -26.59 1.06 4.25
CA TYR A 191 -26.69 2.39 4.86
C TYR A 191 -27.15 3.49 3.88
N PHE A 192 -26.71 3.42 2.62
CA PHE A 192 -27.08 4.42 1.60
C PHE A 192 -28.44 4.15 0.95
N ASN A 193 -28.93 2.91 0.95
CA ASN A 193 -30.27 2.56 0.48
C ASN A 193 -31.35 3.31 1.28
N ILE A 194 -31.16 3.43 2.61
CA ILE A 194 -32.01 4.26 3.49
C ILE A 194 -32.05 5.72 3.00
N ARG A 195 -30.97 6.20 2.37
CA ARG A 195 -30.81 7.57 1.85
C ARG A 195 -31.08 7.69 0.34
N LYS A 196 -31.59 6.64 -0.31
CA LYS A 196 -31.78 6.56 -1.77
C LYS A 196 -30.51 6.91 -2.57
N LYS A 197 -29.34 6.52 -2.04
CA LYS A 197 -28.05 6.68 -2.70
C LYS A 197 -27.44 5.31 -2.97
N PHE A 198 -26.67 5.21 -4.04
CA PHE A 198 -25.94 4.01 -4.42
C PHE A 198 -24.44 4.24 -4.24
N PHE A 199 -23.71 3.21 -3.82
CA PHE A 199 -22.27 3.26 -3.64
C PHE A 199 -21.59 2.08 -4.34
N SER A 200 -20.46 2.34 -4.99
CA SER A 200 -19.51 1.30 -5.36
C SER A 200 -18.08 1.82 -5.23
N ILE A 201 -17.18 0.95 -4.81
CA ILE A 201 -15.75 1.24 -4.69
C ILE A 201 -15.14 1.49 -6.08
N ARG A 202 -15.64 0.78 -7.10
CA ARG A 202 -15.23 0.94 -8.49
C ARG A 202 -16.35 1.64 -9.27
N PRO A 203 -16.02 2.64 -10.11
CA PRO A 203 -17.04 3.31 -10.90
C PRO A 203 -17.63 2.42 -12.00
N THR A 204 -16.97 1.30 -12.31
CA THR A 204 -17.28 0.44 -13.45
C THR A 204 -18.18 -0.75 -13.09
N LYS A 205 -17.96 -1.40 -11.94
CA LYS A 205 -18.64 -2.63 -11.53
C LYS A 205 -18.67 -2.75 -10.01
N ARG A 206 -19.72 -3.36 -9.46
CA ARG A 206 -19.73 -3.76 -8.04
C ARG A 206 -18.89 -5.00 -7.80
N MET A 207 -18.51 -5.19 -6.54
CA MET A 207 -17.83 -6.41 -6.10
C MET A 207 -18.68 -7.66 -6.36
N ARG A 208 -20.00 -7.60 -6.18
CA ARG A 208 -20.89 -8.72 -6.50
C ARG A 208 -20.83 -9.10 -7.99
N ASP A 209 -20.79 -8.10 -8.88
CA ASP A 209 -20.80 -8.31 -10.33
C ASP A 209 -19.43 -8.87 -10.76
N ILE A 210 -18.32 -8.41 -10.13
CA ILE A 210 -16.97 -8.95 -10.32
C ILE A 210 -16.87 -10.42 -9.85
N LYS A 211 -17.54 -10.76 -8.75
CA LYS A 211 -17.57 -12.13 -8.23
C LYS A 211 -18.28 -13.10 -9.18
N GLU A 212 -19.42 -12.69 -9.73
CA GLU A 212 -20.15 -13.47 -10.73
C GLU A 212 -19.30 -13.67 -12.01
N GLU A 213 -18.61 -12.63 -12.45
CA GLU A 213 -17.66 -12.71 -13.57
C GLU A 213 -16.49 -13.68 -13.28
N ALA A 214 -15.95 -13.67 -12.06
CA ALA A 214 -14.91 -14.60 -11.64
C ALA A 214 -15.38 -16.06 -11.70
N LEU A 215 -16.60 -16.33 -11.23
CA LEU A 215 -17.18 -17.68 -11.21
C LEU A 215 -17.57 -18.21 -12.59
N THR A 216 -17.85 -17.31 -13.54
CA THR A 216 -18.29 -17.67 -14.91
C THR A 216 -17.14 -17.68 -15.92
N SER A 217 -15.95 -17.24 -15.51
CA SER A 217 -14.74 -17.29 -16.34
C SER A 217 -14.36 -18.74 -16.66
N LEU A 218 -14.26 -19.06 -17.95
CA LEU A 218 -13.88 -20.39 -18.45
C LEU A 218 -12.37 -20.70 -18.31
N PHE A 219 -11.56 -19.71 -17.91
CA PHE A 219 -10.11 -19.84 -17.83
C PHE A 219 -9.64 -19.99 -16.39
N ASN A 220 -8.65 -20.86 -16.17
CA ASN A 220 -7.98 -20.99 -14.88
C ASN A 220 -7.25 -19.67 -14.53
N PRO A 221 -7.46 -19.11 -13.32
CA PRO A 221 -6.85 -17.84 -12.93
C PRO A 221 -5.32 -17.82 -13.06
N GLU A 222 -4.65 -18.96 -12.83
CA GLU A 222 -3.20 -19.10 -12.97
C GLU A 222 -2.73 -18.91 -14.41
N GLU A 223 -3.51 -19.36 -15.40
CA GLU A 223 -3.19 -19.28 -16.83
C GLU A 223 -3.42 -17.88 -17.40
N VAL A 224 -4.43 -17.15 -16.90
CA VAL A 224 -4.79 -15.81 -17.40
C VAL A 224 -3.84 -14.73 -16.88
N TYR A 225 -3.35 -14.89 -15.64
CA TYR A 225 -2.69 -13.80 -14.93
C TYR A 225 -1.17 -13.96 -14.77
N ALA A 226 -0.59 -15.13 -15.13
CA ALA A 226 0.87 -15.33 -15.21
C ALA A 226 1.56 -14.39 -16.22
N THR A 227 0.83 -13.90 -17.22
CA THR A 227 1.39 -13.24 -18.41
C THR A 227 1.42 -11.71 -18.34
N ILE A 228 0.87 -11.08 -17.29
CA ILE A 228 0.69 -9.62 -17.27
C ILE A 228 1.64 -9.00 -16.25
N ASN A 229 2.93 -8.85 -16.57
CA ASN A 229 3.91 -8.21 -15.65
C ASN A 229 4.25 -6.74 -15.98
N ASP A 230 3.61 -6.13 -16.98
CA ASP A 230 3.97 -4.79 -17.44
C ASP A 230 3.07 -3.66 -16.89
N VAL A 231 2.92 -3.57 -15.56
CA VAL A 231 2.35 -2.35 -14.95
C VAL A 231 3.50 -1.38 -14.67
N THR A 232 3.75 -0.48 -15.62
CA THR A 232 4.89 0.45 -15.63
C THR A 232 4.66 1.75 -14.85
N GLN A 233 3.44 2.04 -14.40
CA GLN A 233 3.16 3.31 -13.72
C GLN A 233 2.49 3.10 -12.35
N CYS A 234 3.23 3.46 -11.30
CA CYS A 234 2.63 3.89 -10.05
C CYS A 234 1.77 5.13 -10.39
N GLY A 235 0.52 5.16 -9.93
CA GLY A 235 -0.45 6.17 -10.35
C GLY A 235 0.14 7.57 -10.36
N VAL A 236 0.08 8.21 -11.53
CA VAL A 236 0.47 9.59 -11.86
C VAL A 236 -0.26 10.65 -11.01
N PHE A 237 -1.07 10.23 -10.04
CA PHE A 237 -1.96 11.05 -9.24
C PHE A 237 -1.65 10.99 -7.74
N CYS A 238 -0.36 10.91 -7.38
CA CYS A 238 0.08 11.23 -6.02
C CYS A 238 0.21 12.74 -5.74
N ASN A 239 -0.20 13.60 -6.67
CA ASN A 239 -0.30 15.03 -6.40
C ASN A 239 -1.44 15.28 -5.40
N ARG A 240 -1.17 16.14 -4.42
CA ARG A 240 -2.22 16.92 -3.74
C ARG A 240 -2.70 18.00 -4.70
#